data_AF-A0A521B5V3-F1
#
_entry.id   AF-A0A521B5V3-F1
#
_cell.length_a   1.000
_cell.length_b   1.000
_cell.length_c   1.000
_cell.angle_alpha   90.00
_cell.angle_beta   90.00
_cell.angle_gamma   90.00
#
_symmetry.space_group_name_H-M   'P 1'
#
loop_
_entity.id
_entity.type
_entity.pdbx_description
1 polymer ?
#
loop_
_entity_poly.entity_id
_entity_poly.type
_entity_poly.pdbx_seq_one_letter_code
_entity_poly.pdbx_strand_id
1 'polypeptide(L)' 'MTRKERLTQRNNQVRKLFYDLQAKNPKWRIDAIIEEVGNKTFLANRTVEAIINYEGIYNDNAKPVETSQISLFQFI' A
#
# COMPACT_ATOMS: atom_id res chain seq x y z
N MET A 1 -19.18 1.13 5.89
CA MET A 1 -17.79 1.25 5.39
C MET A 1 -17.59 0.38 4.16
N THR A 2 -17.16 0.96 3.04
CA THR A 2 -16.91 0.27 1.77
C THR A 2 -15.59 -0.52 1.79
N ARG A 3 -15.37 -1.42 0.82
CA ARG A 3 -14.09 -2.12 0.66
C ARG A 3 -12.94 -1.13 0.46
N LYS A 4 -13.17 -0.08 -0.34
CA LYS A 4 -12.18 0.98 -0.61
C LYS A 4 -11.79 1.70 0.67
N GLU A 5 -12.77 2.12 1.47
CA GLU A 5 -12.52 2.77 2.76
C GLU A 5 -11.72 1.89 3.72
N ARG A 6 -12.04 0.59 3.82
CA ARG A 6 -11.26 -0.36 4.64
C ARG A 6 -9.80 -0.45 4.18
N LEU A 7 -9.57 -0.53 2.87
CA LEU A 7 -8.20 -0.61 2.31
C LEU A 7 -7.44 0.68 2.54
N THR A 8 -8.07 1.84 2.34
CA THR A 8 -7.47 3.15 2.63
C THR A 8 -7.13 3.27 4.12
N GLN A 9 -8.04 2.86 5.02
CA GLN A 9 -7.78 2.88 6.46
C GLN A 9 -6.59 2.00 6.85
N ARG A 10 -6.53 0.76 6.31
CA ARG A 10 -5.38 -0.13 6.51
C ARG A 10 -4.07 0.50 6.02
N ASN A 11 -4.07 1.07 4.81
CA ASN A 11 -2.87 1.69 4.23
C ASN A 11 -2.38 2.86 5.09
N ASN A 12 -3.30 3.69 5.60
CA ASN A 12 -2.96 4.78 6.51
C ASN A 12 -2.38 4.27 7.84
N GLN A 13 -2.91 3.17 8.38
CA GLN A 13 -2.36 2.54 9.58
C GLN A 13 -0.94 2.00 9.36
N VAL A 14 -0.68 1.36 8.21
CA VAL A 14 0.67 0.88 7.83
C VAL A 14 1.66 2.04 7.76
N ARG A 15 1.30 3.14 7.07
CA ARG A 15 2.16 4.34 6.96
C ARG A 15 2.45 4.95 8.33
N LYS A 16 1.42 5.12 9.16
CA LYS A 16 1.58 5.63 10.53
C LYS A 16 2.54 4.76 11.34
N LEU A 17 2.35 3.44 11.31
CA LEU A 17 3.18 2.50 12.05
C LEU A 17 4.64 2.53 11.61
N PHE A 18 4.89 2.63 10.29
CA PHE A 18 6.24 2.76 9.75
C PHE A 18 6.96 3.99 10.29
N TYR A 19 6.35 5.17 10.21
CA TYR A 19 6.99 6.40 10.70
C TYR A 19 7.11 6.42 12.24
N ASP A 20 6.14 5.87 12.96
CA ASP A 20 6.23 5.72 14.42
C ASP A 20 7.43 4.83 14.82
N LEU A 21 7.65 3.71 14.10
CA LEU A 21 8.78 2.81 14.35
C LEU A 21 10.11 3.44 13.95
N GLN A 22 10.15 4.16 12.83
CA GLN A 22 11.34 4.89 12.37
C GLN A 22 11.76 5.96 13.39
N ALA A 23 10.80 6.74 13.89
CA ALA A 23 11.06 7.78 14.90
C ALA A 23 11.54 7.18 16.23
N LYS A 24 10.97 6.04 16.65
CA LYS A 24 11.39 5.34 17.87
C LYS A 24 12.76 4.66 17.74
N ASN A 25 13.13 4.23 16.54
CA ASN A 25 14.34 3.46 16.28
C ASN A 25 15.20 4.11 15.18
N PRO A 26 15.79 5.30 15.43
CA PRO A 26 16.47 6.08 14.39
C PRO A 26 17.73 5.43 13.81
N LYS A 27 18.28 4.40 14.48
CA LYS A 27 19.45 3.64 14.01
C LYS A 27 19.09 2.40 13.18
N TRP A 28 17.82 2.01 13.16
CA TRP A 28 17.40 0.85 12.39
C TRP A 28 17.48 1.16 10.90
N ARG A 29 17.89 0.16 10.12
CA ARG A 29 17.80 0.22 8.67
C ARG A 29 16.33 0.19 8.25
N ILE A 30 16.03 0.77 7.09
CA ILE A 30 14.67 0.83 6.55
C ILE A 30 14.07 -0.56 6.31
N ASP A 31 14.86 -1.52 5.84
CA ASP A 31 14.43 -2.91 5.63
C ASP A 31 13.98 -3.59 6.92
N ALA A 32 14.70 -3.39 8.03
CA ALA A 32 14.30 -3.89 9.35
C ALA A 32 12.97 -3.28 9.83
N ILE A 33 12.74 -1.98 9.55
CA ILE A 33 11.47 -1.32 9.88
C ILE A 33 10.34 -1.91 9.00
N ILE A 34 10.57 -2.12 7.71
CA ILE A 34 9.60 -2.73 6.79
C ILE A 34 9.22 -4.13 7.25
N GLU A 35 10.20 -4.96 7.62
CA GLU A 35 9.98 -6.31 8.13
C GLU A 35 9.13 -6.30 9.41
N GLU A 36 9.45 -5.44 10.37
CA GLU A 36 8.69 -5.32 11.62
C GLU A 36 7.25 -4.84 11.36
N VAL A 37 7.05 -3.88 10.46
CA VAL A 37 5.71 -3.44 10.05
C VAL A 37 4.94 -4.57 9.37
N GLY A 38 5.59 -5.34 8.48
CA GLY A 38 5.01 -6.51 7.83
C GLY A 38 4.54 -7.55 8.83
N ASN A 39 5.38 -7.87 9.81
CA ASN A 39 5.06 -8.81 10.90
C ASN A 39 3.87 -8.34 11.75
N LYS A 40 3.80 -7.05 12.10
CA LYS A 40 2.69 -6.49 12.90
C LYS A 40 1.37 -6.38 12.14
N THR A 41 1.42 -6.24 10.81
CA THR A 41 0.24 -6.00 9.97
C THR A 41 -0.16 -7.20 9.11
N PHE A 42 0.59 -8.30 9.20
CA PHE A 42 0.41 -9.51 8.40
C PHE A 42 0.44 -9.23 6.89
N LEU A 43 1.36 -8.37 6.46
CA LEU A 43 1.57 -8.01 5.06
C LEU A 43 2.99 -8.40 4.63
N ALA A 44 3.13 -8.82 3.37
CA ALA A 44 4.45 -9.06 2.79
C ALA A 44 5.24 -7.75 2.69
N ASN A 45 6.56 -7.81 2.88
CA ASN A 45 7.47 -6.64 2.84
C ASN A 45 7.26 -5.78 1.58
N ARG A 46 7.17 -6.42 0.41
CA ARG A 46 6.92 -5.72 -0.86
C ARG A 46 5.61 -4.92 -0.88
N THR A 47 4.59 -5.41 -0.17
CA THR A 47 3.30 -4.72 -0.04
C THR A 47 3.41 -3.50 0.88
N VAL A 48 4.15 -3.63 1.98
CA VAL A 48 4.44 -2.53 2.90
C VAL A 48 5.19 -1.41 2.17
N GLU A 49 6.24 -1.76 1.42
CA GLU A 49 6.98 -0.81 0.57
C GLU A 49 6.06 -0.08 -0.41
N ALA A 50 5.22 -0.82 -1.14
CA ALA A 50 4.30 -0.24 -2.11
C ALA A 50 3.30 0.73 -1.46
N ILE A 51 2.84 0.43 -0.24
CA ILE A 51 1.94 1.30 0.54
C ILE A 51 2.65 2.59 0.96
N ILE A 52 3.89 2.51 1.44
CA ILE A 52 4.69 3.66 1.90
C ILE A 52 5.05 4.57 0.72
N ASN A 53 5.42 3.97 -0.41
CA ASN A 53 5.84 4.70 -1.62
C ASN A 53 4.67 5.14 -2.51
N TYR A 54 3.41 4.86 -2.12
CA TYR A 54 2.22 5.15 -2.93
C TYR A 54 2.29 4.54 -4.34
N GLU A 55 2.75 3.30 -4.44
CA GLU A 55 2.91 2.60 -5.72
C GLU A 55 1.62 1.88 -6.15
N GLY A 56 1.35 1.88 -7.46
CA GLY A 56 0.26 1.11 -8.07
C GLY A 56 -1.11 1.39 -7.42
N ILE A 57 -1.78 0.33 -6.97
CA ILE A 57 -3.13 0.42 -6.37
C ILE A 57 -3.15 1.06 -4.97
N TYR A 58 -1.99 1.36 -4.38
CA TYR A 58 -1.87 1.99 -3.07
C TYR A 58 -1.69 3.51 -3.15
N ASN A 59 -1.71 4.07 -4.36
CA ASN A 59 -1.73 5.50 -4.58
C ASN A 59 -3.14 6.06 -4.31
N ASP A 60 -3.28 6.86 -3.25
CA ASP A 60 -4.56 7.46 -2.86
C ASP A 60 -5.02 8.56 -3.86
N ASN A 61 -4.10 9.09 -4.67
CA ASN A 61 -4.37 10.07 -5.72
C ASN A 61 -4.47 9.46 -7.13
N ALA A 62 -4.42 8.14 -7.26
CA ALA A 62 -4.54 7.51 -8.58
C ALA A 62 -5.88 7.86 -9.21
N LYS A 63 -5.82 8.41 -10.44
CA LYS A 63 -7.01 8.53 -11.28
C LYS A 63 -7.56 7.12 -11.52
N PRO A 64 -8.89 6.92 -11.52
CA PRO A 64 -9.46 5.63 -11.88
C PRO A 64 -8.89 5.24 -13.24
N VAL A 65 -8.33 4.04 -13.33
CA VAL A 65 -7.81 3.52 -14.59
C VAL A 65 -9.01 3.40 -15.52
N GLU A 66 -9.09 4.26 -16.53
CA GLU A 66 -10.02 4.09 -17.63
C GLU A 66 -9.69 2.75 -18.27
N THR A 67 -10.52 1.76 -17.99
CA THR A 67 -10.36 0.44 -18.55
C THR A 67 -10.78 0.57 -20.00
N SER A 68 -9.84 0.78 -20.91
CA SER A 68 -10.05 0.61 -22.34
C SER A 68 -10.30 -0.87 -22.59
N GLN A 69 -11.51 -1.31 -22.26
CA GLN A 69 -12.01 -2.61 -22.66
C GLN A 69 -12.02 -2.59 -24.19
N ILE A 70 -10.99 -3.18 -24.78
CA ILE A 70 -11.03 -3.55 -26.19
C ILE A 70 -12.16 -4.58 -26.26
N SER A 71 -13.30 -4.15 -26.77
CA SER A 71 -14.44 -4.98 -27.08
C SER A 71 -14.01 -6.02 -28.12
N LEU A 72 -13.45 -7.14 -27.65
CA LEU A 72 -13.07 -8.30 -28.46
C LEU A 72 -14.27 -8.95 -29.19
N PHE A 73 -15.50 -8.53 -28.88
CA PHE A 73 -16.73 -9.02 -29.49
C PHE A 73 -17.30 -8.12 -30.61
N GLN A 74 -16.57 -7.08 -31.05
CA GLN A 74 -17.04 -6.21 -32.13
C GLN A 74 -16.69 -6.71 -33.55
N PHE A 75 -16.06 -7.88 -33.69
CA PHE A 75 -15.60 -8.43 -34.97
C PHE A 75 -16.14 -9.83 -35.29
N ILE A 76 -17.27 -10.24 -34.70
CA ILE A 76 -18.02 -11.44 -35.11
C ILE A 76 -19.40 -11.01 -35.59
#